data_AF-A0A2A7AU39-F1
#
_entry.id   AF-A0A2A7AU39-F1
#
_cell.length_a   1.000
_cell.length_b   1.000
_cell.length_c   1.000
_cell.angle_alpha   90.00
_cell.angle_beta   90.00
_cell.angle_gamma   90.00
#
_symmetry.space_group_name_H-M   'P 1'
#
loop_
_entity.id
_entity.type
_entity.pdbx_description
1 polymer ?
#
loop_
_entity_poly.entity_id
_entity_poly.type
_entity_poly.pdbx_seq_one_letter_code
_entity_poly.pdbx_strand_id
1 'polypeptide(L)' 'MNRLEAILDQMQQPETTLAESVKLYAEAASLTEYCRNTLEKASLQLDEIDAKCAEVQTPGADH' A
#
# COMPACT_ATOMS: atom_id res chain seq x y z
N MET A 1 0.90 -2.57 -8.71
CA MET A 1 1.48 -3.93 -8.61
C MET A 1 2.33 -4.29 -9.83
N ASN A 2 1.85 -4.10 -11.06
CA ASN A 2 2.60 -4.36 -12.31
C ASN A 2 4.09 -3.94 -12.32
N ARG A 3 4.46 -2.81 -11.67
CA ARG A 3 5.86 -2.38 -11.62
C ARG A 3 6.75 -3.28 -10.75
N LEU A 4 6.24 -3.77 -9.61
CA LEU A 4 6.97 -4.72 -8.77
C LEU A 4 7.15 -6.06 -9.49
N GLU A 5 6.12 -6.51 -10.22
CA GLU A 5 6.20 -7.72 -11.05
C GLU A 5 7.23 -7.58 -12.16
N ALA A 6 7.27 -6.43 -12.85
CA ALA A 6 8.29 -6.14 -13.85
C ALA A 6 9.71 -6.08 -13.27
N ILE A 7 9.87 -5.52 -12.06
CA ILE A 7 11.16 -5.51 -11.36
C ILE A 7 11.62 -6.95 -11.06
N LEU A 8 10.71 -7.80 -10.57
CA LEU A 8 10.98 -9.22 -10.31
C LEU A 8 11.40 -9.96 -11.58
N ASP A 9 10.67 -9.78 -12.67
CA ASP A 9 10.97 -10.40 -13.96
C ASP A 9 12.35 -9.96 -14.49
N GLN A 10 12.66 -8.66 -14.36
CA GLN A 10 13.95 -8.11 -14.75
C GLN A 10 15.11 -8.64 -13.89
N MET A 11 14.93 -8.76 -12.57
CA MET A 11 15.96 -9.32 -11.68
C MET A 11 16.25 -10.80 -11.94
N GLN A 12 15.31 -11.54 -12.54
CA GLN A 12 15.51 -12.95 -12.91
C GLN A 12 16.28 -13.13 -14.23
N GLN A 13 16.47 -12.06 -15.01
CA GLN A 13 17.21 -12.14 -16.25
C GLN A 13 18.71 -12.34 -15.99
N PRO A 14 19.38 -13.26 -16.71
CA PRO A 14 20.80 -13.55 -16.51
C PRO A 14 21.73 -12.40 -16.92
N GLU A 15 21.22 -11.46 -17.74
CA GLU A 15 21.95 -10.28 -18.20
C GLU A 15 21.94 -9.15 -17.16
N THR A 16 21.09 -9.23 -16.14
CA THR A 16 20.95 -8.19 -15.12
C THR A 16 22.19 -8.15 -14.25
N THR A 17 22.92 -7.04 -14.33
CA THR A 17 24.13 -6.85 -13.53
C THR A 17 23.80 -6.62 -12.06
N LEU A 18 24.76 -6.88 -11.18
CA LEU A 18 24.60 -6.59 -9.75
C LEU A 18 24.23 -5.12 -9.48
N ALA A 19 24.83 -4.19 -10.24
CA ALA A 19 24.55 -2.76 -10.09
C ALA A 19 23.10 -2.42 -10.49
N GLU A 20 22.55 -3.08 -11.50
CA GLU A 20 21.14 -2.95 -11.88
C GLU A 20 20.22 -3.58 -10.84
N SER A 21 20.54 -4.79 -10.36
CA SER A 21 19.80 -5.45 -9.29
C SER A 21 19.69 -4.60 -8.02
N VAL A 22 20.76 -3.90 -7.63
CA VAL A 22 20.73 -2.98 -6.47
C VAL A 22 19.78 -1.80 -6.70
N LYS A 23 19.78 -1.21 -7.90
CA LYS A 23 18.85 -0.11 -8.25
C LYS A 23 17.40 -0.57 -8.25
N LEU A 24 17.16 -1.74 -8.86
CA LEU A 24 15.83 -2.37 -8.91
C LEU A 24 15.31 -2.69 -7.51
N TYR A 25 16.18 -3.16 -6.61
CA TYR A 25 15.80 -3.43 -5.22
C TYR A 25 15.44 -2.14 -4.46
N ALA A 26 16.20 -1.06 -4.66
CA ALA A 26 15.89 0.23 -4.06
C ALA A 26 14.52 0.75 -4.53
N GLU A 27 14.22 0.64 -5.83
CA GLU A 27 12.91 1.00 -6.38
C GLU A 27 11.79 0.12 -5.79
N ALA A 28 12.01 -1.19 -5.71
CA ALA A 28 11.03 -2.12 -5.14
C ALA A 28 10.74 -1.83 -3.66
N ALA A 29 11.77 -1.46 -2.88
CA ALA A 29 11.61 -1.07 -1.48
C ALA A 29 10.73 0.18 -1.35
N SER A 30 11.01 1.23 -2.12
CA SER A 30 10.20 2.46 -2.13
C SER A 30 8.75 2.20 -2.55
N LEU A 31 8.53 1.36 -3.57
CA LEU A 31 7.18 0.99 -4.02
C LEU A 31 6.41 0.21 -2.95
N THR A 32 7.09 -0.72 -2.27
CA THR A 32 6.48 -1.51 -1.19
C THR A 32 6.09 -0.62 -0.03
N GLU A 33 6.94 0.32 0.36
CA GLU A 33 6.64 1.31 1.39
C GLU A 33 5.44 2.19 1.00
N TYR A 34 5.42 2.71 -0.23
CA TYR A 34 4.30 3.49 -0.74
C TYR A 34 2.98 2.72 -0.67
N CYS A 35 2.98 1.45 -1.09
CA CYS A 35 1.79 0.59 -1.03
C CYS A 35 1.33 0.39 0.41
N ARG A 36 2.24 0.14 1.35
CA ARG A 36 1.93 -0.03 2.78
C ARG A 36 1.31 1.22 3.37
N ASN A 37 1.92 2.38 3.14
CA ASN A 37 1.42 3.66 3.65
C ASN A 37 0.04 4.01 3.08
N THR A 38 -0.17 3.72 1.79
CA THR A 38 -1.47 3.93 1.15
C THR A 38 -2.54 3.02 1.74
N LEU A 39 -2.22 1.74 1.97
CA LEU A 39 -3.13 0.78 2.59
C LEU A 39 -3.48 1.17 4.03
N GLU A 40 -2.47 1.54 4.82
CA GLU A 40 -2.67 2.01 6.20
C GLU A 40 -3.58 3.23 6.24
N LYS A 41 -3.33 4.21 5.37
CA LYS A 41 -4.19 5.40 5.25
C LYS A 41 -5.62 5.02 4.87
N ALA A 42 -5.80 4.13 3.90
CA ALA A 42 -7.13 3.68 3.50
C ALA A 42 -7.85 2.97 4.65
N SER A 43 -7.16 2.14 5.43
CA SER A 43 -7.70 1.49 6.62
C SER A 43 -8.19 2.52 7.64
N LEU A 44 -7.35 3.51 7.97
CA LEU A 44 -7.73 4.58 8.92
C LEU A 44 -8.94 5.39 8.43
N GLN A 45 -9.03 5.63 7.12
CA GLN A 45 -10.18 6.33 6.55
C GLN A 45 -11.46 5.49 6.64
N LEU A 46 -11.38 4.17 6.50
CA LEU A 46 -12.52 3.29 6.70
C LEU A 46 -12.97 3.29 8.17
N ASP A 47 -12.03 3.19 9.11
CA ASP A 47 -12.33 3.25 10.54
C ASP A 47 -13.03 4.57 10.93
N GLU A 48 -12.59 5.70 10.36
CA GLU A 48 -13.24 7.00 10.58
C GLU A 48 -14.67 7.05 10.00
N ILE A 49 -14.89 6.46 8.83
CA ILE A 49 -16.22 6.38 8.22
C ILE A 49 -17.15 5.53 9.09
N ASP A 50 -16.68 4.37 9.54
CA ASP A 50 -17.46 3.48 10.40
C ASP A 50 -17.81 4.16 11.73
N ALA A 51 -16.86 4.87 12.35
CA ALA A 51 -17.10 5.66 13.55
C ALA A 51 -18.20 6.72 13.32
N LYS A 52 -18.07 7.53 12.26
CA LYS A 52 -19.08 8.54 11.90
C LYS A 52 -20.44 7.92 11.62
N CYS A 53 -20.48 6.79 10.91
CA CYS A 53 -21.72 6.07 10.64
C CYS A 53 -22.38 5.56 11.91
N ALA A 54 -21.61 5.13 12.92
CA ALA A 54 -22.13 4.74 14.22
C ALA A 54 -22.67 5.94 15.02
N GLU A 55 -21.99 7.09 14.99
CA GLU A 55 -22.42 8.35 15.63
C GLU A 55 -23.74 8.89 15.04
N VAL A 56 -23.91 8.77 13.71
CA VAL A 56 -25.16 9.17 13.03
C VAL A 56 -26.31 8.19 13.31
N GLN A 57 -26.00 6.93 13.66
CA GLN A 57 -26.97 5.88 13.95
C GLN A 57 -27.40 5.80 15.42
N THR A 58 -26.98 6.73 16.28
CA THR A 58 -27.68 6.99 17.54
C THR A 58 -28.81 8.01 17.29
N PRO A 59 -30.04 7.59 16.94
CA PRO A 59 -31.19 8.46 17.13
C PRO A 59 -31.30 8.72 18.64
N GLY A 60 -31.58 9.97 19.00
CA GLY A 60 -31.79 10.35 20.39
C GLY A 60 -32.65 9.32 21.10
N ALA A 61 -32.12 8.79 22.21
CA ALA A 61 -32.94 8.20 23.25
C ALA A 61 -33.80 9.34 23.83
N ASP A 62 -34.88 9.65 23.12
CA ASP A 62 -36.04 10.33 23.65
C ASP A 62 -36.75 9.32 24.58
N HIS A 63 -36.50 9.47 25.88
CA HIS A 63 -37.41 9.06 26.94
C HIS A 63 -37.34 10.06 28.09
#